data_AF-A0A0F2L9W2-F1
#
_entry.id   AF-A0A0F2L9W2-F1
#
_cell.length_a   1.000
_cell.length_b   1.000
_cell.length_c   1.000
_cell.angle_alpha   90.00
_cell.angle_beta   90.00
_cell.angle_gamma   90.00
#
_symmetry.space_group_name_H-M   'P 1'
#
loop_
_entity.id
_entity.type
_entity.pdbx_description
1 polymer ?
#
loop_
_entity_poly.entity_id
_entity_poly.type
_entity_poly.pdbx_seq_one_letter_code
_entity_poly.pdbx_strand_id
1 'polypeptide(L)'
;MLIFMWVIWCLMSVVDTGRSLLDMLNELLSDLNRSDLVLVERLPYVREYERYRDVITNILREFHIVLVLVRIMFNDGSRKGYVFLIRGEGGELGKLPTSGVVEGYVVSIKGNEKKKFLYSPVRFDKAEDVSARIMEFANMYRRAEERISQLQLMREAEKDYALFYEEAGD
;
A
#
# COMPACT_ATOMS: atom_id res chain seq x y z
N MET A 1 -18.76 -38.26 18.96
CA MET A 1 -17.75 -37.39 19.61
C MET A 1 -16.69 -37.07 18.56
N LEU A 2 -16.56 -35.78 18.20
CA LEU A 2 -15.56 -35.17 17.30
C LEU A 2 -15.65 -35.66 15.84
N ILE A 3 -15.86 -34.83 14.81
CA ILE A 3 -15.22 -33.55 14.53
C ILE A 3 -16.28 -32.58 13.99
N PHE A 4 -16.78 -31.75 14.89
CA PHE A 4 -17.24 -30.40 14.60
C PHE A 4 -15.97 -29.60 14.29
N MET A 5 -15.71 -29.28 13.02
CA MET A 5 -15.08 -28.00 12.69
C MET A 5 -15.35 -27.71 11.23
N TRP A 6 -16.37 -26.89 11.04
CA TRP A 6 -16.55 -26.11 9.84
C TRP A 6 -15.19 -25.59 9.37
N VAL A 7 -14.72 -26.14 8.25
CA VAL A 7 -13.86 -25.38 7.36
C VAL A 7 -14.71 -24.18 6.96
N ILE A 8 -14.56 -23.08 7.70
CA ILE A 8 -15.03 -21.76 7.29
C ILE A 8 -14.25 -21.48 6.01
N TRP A 9 -14.83 -21.94 4.91
CA TRP A 9 -14.39 -21.66 3.56
C TRP A 9 -14.73 -20.19 3.36
N CYS A 10 -13.81 -19.34 3.82
CA CYS A 10 -13.86 -17.91 3.59
C CYS A 10 -13.59 -17.72 2.10
N LEU A 11 -14.65 -17.90 1.29
CA LEU A 11 -14.61 -17.83 -0.16
C LEU A 11 -14.09 -16.44 -0.54
N MET A 12 -12.91 -16.38 -1.13
CA MET A 12 -12.40 -15.14 -1.69
C MET A 12 -13.14 -14.87 -2.98
N SER A 13 -14.00 -13.86 -2.98
CA SER A 13 -14.68 -13.43 -4.21
C SER A 13 -13.74 -12.56 -5.05
N VAL A 14 -13.71 -12.81 -6.35
CA VAL A 14 -12.96 -12.00 -7.31
C VAL A 14 -13.94 -11.12 -8.07
N VAL A 15 -13.68 -9.82 -8.11
CA VAL A 15 -14.52 -8.81 -8.73
C VAL A 15 -13.67 -8.06 -9.74
N ASP A 16 -14.03 -8.13 -11.02
CA ASP A 16 -13.53 -7.19 -12.01
C ASP A 16 -14.25 -5.87 -11.82
N THR A 17 -13.49 -4.81 -11.54
CA THR A 17 -14.07 -3.50 -11.23
C THR A 17 -14.47 -2.72 -12.47
N GLY A 18 -13.93 -3.05 -13.65
CA GLY A 18 -14.03 -2.21 -14.86
C GLY A 18 -13.36 -0.83 -14.73
N ARG A 19 -12.65 -0.56 -13.63
CA ARG A 19 -11.97 0.71 -13.34
C ARG A 19 -10.48 0.62 -13.64
N SER A 20 -9.84 1.77 -13.84
CA SER A 20 -8.41 1.85 -14.17
C SER A 20 -7.53 1.71 -12.93
N LEU A 21 -6.26 1.34 -13.12
CA LEU A 21 -5.28 1.35 -12.04
C LEU A 21 -5.08 2.75 -11.43
N LEU A 22 -5.38 3.84 -12.16
CA LEU A 22 -5.35 5.19 -11.61
C LEU A 22 -6.44 5.38 -10.54
N ASP A 23 -7.61 4.76 -10.72
CA ASP A 23 -8.67 4.75 -9.72
C ASP A 23 -8.25 3.98 -8.47
N MET A 24 -7.52 2.87 -8.66
CA MET A 24 -6.94 2.11 -7.55
C MET A 24 -5.94 2.95 -6.74
N LEU A 25 -5.13 3.76 -7.41
CA LEU A 25 -4.22 4.71 -6.76
C LEU A 25 -5.01 5.75 -5.96
N ASN A 26 -6.08 6.31 -6.52
CA ASN A 26 -6.93 7.27 -5.84
C ASN A 26 -7.60 6.67 -4.58
N GLU A 27 -7.99 5.40 -4.65
CA GLU A 27 -8.52 4.68 -3.48
C GLU A 27 -7.48 4.49 -2.40
N LEU A 28 -6.26 4.07 -2.77
CA LEU A 28 -5.15 3.97 -1.82
C LEU A 28 -4.91 5.33 -1.14
N LEU A 29 -4.93 6.43 -1.89
CA LEU A 29 -4.77 7.78 -1.33
C LEU A 29 -5.88 8.15 -0.37
N SER A 30 -7.12 7.87 -0.74
CA SER A 30 -8.25 8.10 0.15
C SER A 30 -8.09 7.31 1.44
N ASP A 31 -7.69 6.04 1.34
CA ASP A 31 -7.49 5.17 2.50
C ASP A 31 -6.32 5.62 3.38
N LEU A 32 -5.21 6.03 2.77
CA LEU A 32 -4.03 6.56 3.48
C LEU A 32 -4.32 7.87 4.20
N ASN A 33 -5.38 8.59 3.82
CA ASN A 33 -5.83 9.84 4.45
C ASN A 33 -6.90 9.65 5.53
N ARG A 34 -7.45 8.43 5.71
CA ARG A 34 -8.46 8.18 6.74
C ARG A 34 -7.90 8.37 8.15
N SER A 35 -8.74 8.86 9.07
CA SER A 35 -8.37 9.10 10.47
C SER A 35 -8.30 7.82 11.31
N ASP A 36 -8.99 6.76 10.89
CA ASP A 36 -9.05 5.46 11.56
C ASP A 36 -7.97 4.49 11.10
N LEU A 37 -7.00 4.94 10.30
CA LEU A 37 -5.85 4.18 9.87
C LEU A 37 -4.92 3.91 11.08
N VAL A 38 -4.50 2.65 11.25
CA VAL A 38 -3.63 2.23 12.38
C VAL A 38 -2.27 1.70 11.96
N LEU A 39 -2.19 1.13 10.76
CA LEU A 39 -0.98 0.48 10.29
C LEU A 39 -0.85 0.67 8.79
N VAL A 40 0.37 0.91 8.35
CA VAL A 40 0.79 0.84 6.95
C VAL A 40 2.11 0.07 6.88
N GLU A 41 2.13 -1.00 6.12
CA GLU A 41 3.31 -1.82 5.81
C GLU A 41 3.54 -1.84 4.30
N ARG A 42 4.79 -2.00 3.87
CA ARG A 42 5.14 -2.00 2.44
C ARG A 42 6.15 -3.08 2.07
N LEU A 43 6.12 -3.45 0.80
CA LEU A 43 7.20 -4.14 0.11
C LEU A 43 7.48 -3.43 -1.22
N PRO A 44 8.75 -3.32 -1.67
CA PRO A 44 9.97 -3.77 -0.99
C PRO A 44 10.24 -3.01 0.31
N TYR A 45 10.93 -3.66 1.26
CA TYR A 45 11.38 -2.97 2.48
C TYR A 45 12.49 -1.97 2.17
N VAL A 46 12.52 -0.89 2.93
CA VAL A 46 13.46 0.22 2.77
C VAL A 46 14.24 0.33 4.07
N ARG A 47 15.56 0.49 3.98
CA ARG A 47 16.37 0.80 5.17
C ARG A 47 16.08 2.23 5.63
N GLU A 48 16.30 2.53 6.91
CA GLU A 48 15.94 3.83 7.49
C GLU A 48 16.53 5.05 6.76
N TYR A 49 17.70 4.90 6.14
CA TYR A 49 18.39 5.97 5.41
C TYR A 49 18.05 6.03 3.92
N GLU A 50 17.31 5.05 3.38
CA GLU A 50 16.97 4.98 1.97
C GLU A 50 15.61 5.63 1.70
N ARG A 51 15.45 6.21 0.50
CA ARG A 51 14.15 6.67 0.05
C ARG A 51 13.46 5.54 -0.70
N TYR A 52 12.20 5.27 -0.35
CA TYR A 52 11.42 4.21 -1.00
C TYR A 52 11.39 4.33 -2.53
N ARG A 53 11.28 5.56 -3.02
CA ARG A 53 11.37 5.88 -4.45
C ARG A 53 12.64 5.33 -5.08
N ASP A 54 13.77 5.56 -4.43
CA ASP A 54 15.08 5.25 -4.99
C ASP A 54 15.29 3.73 -5.00
N VAL A 55 14.78 3.01 -4.00
CA VAL A 55 14.71 1.54 -4.00
C VAL A 55 13.90 1.01 -5.19
N ILE A 56 12.67 1.50 -5.38
CA ILE A 56 11.81 1.11 -6.52
C ILE A 56 12.50 1.41 -7.86
N THR A 57 13.09 2.61 -7.97
CA THR A 57 13.77 3.08 -9.18
C THR A 57 15.00 2.22 -9.49
N ASN A 58 15.78 1.84 -8.48
CA ASN A 58 16.95 0.99 -8.65
C ASN A 58 16.56 -0.41 -9.09
N ILE A 59 15.55 -1.02 -8.45
CA ILE A 59 15.02 -2.32 -8.87
C ILE A 59 14.54 -2.25 -10.33
N LEU A 60 13.82 -1.18 -10.70
CA LEU A 60 13.36 -1.00 -12.07
C LEU A 60 14.50 -0.77 -13.07
N ARG A 61 15.60 -0.12 -12.69
CA ARG A 61 16.77 0.02 -13.57
C ARG A 61 17.46 -1.31 -13.81
N GLU A 62 17.56 -2.12 -12.77
CA GLU A 62 18.32 -3.37 -12.80
C GLU A 62 17.54 -4.51 -13.45
N PHE A 63 16.25 -4.61 -13.12
CA PHE A 63 15.42 -5.76 -13.51
C PHE A 63 14.28 -5.41 -14.47
N HIS A 64 14.02 -4.12 -14.71
CA HIS A 64 12.85 -3.65 -15.48
C HIS A 64 11.51 -4.21 -14.97
N ILE A 65 11.47 -4.72 -13.74
CA ILE A 65 10.26 -5.23 -13.11
C ILE A 65 10.33 -4.99 -11.61
N VAL A 66 9.24 -4.54 -11.01
CA VAL A 66 9.13 -4.39 -9.56
C VAL A 66 7.72 -4.73 -9.09
N LEU A 67 7.66 -5.45 -7.98
CA LEU A 67 6.42 -5.73 -7.26
C LEU A 67 6.36 -4.80 -6.04
N VAL A 68 5.28 -4.04 -5.95
CA VAL A 68 4.99 -3.17 -4.82
C VAL A 68 3.75 -3.69 -4.10
N LEU A 69 3.88 -3.94 -2.80
CA LEU A 69 2.73 -4.19 -1.93
C LEU A 69 2.61 -3.09 -0.90
N VAL A 70 1.38 -2.65 -0.66
CA VAL A 70 1.04 -1.78 0.46
C VAL A 70 -0.10 -2.43 1.23
N ARG A 71 0.16 -2.78 2.48
CA ARG A 71 -0.83 -3.32 3.41
C ARG A 71 -1.24 -2.24 4.38
N ILE A 72 -2.54 -2.06 4.53
CA ILE A 72 -3.11 -1.10 5.47
C ILE A 72 -4.13 -1.78 6.39
N MET A 73 -4.23 -1.29 7.62
CA MET A 73 -5.20 -1.75 8.61
C MET A 73 -5.88 -0.55 9.26
N PHE A 74 -7.16 -0.72 9.57
CA PHE A 74 -8.00 0.29 10.22
C PHE A 74 -8.41 -0.14 11.63
N ASN A 75 -8.85 0.81 12.47
CA ASN A 75 -9.31 0.58 13.84
C ASN A 75 -10.45 -0.43 13.94
N ASP A 76 -11.29 -0.55 12.91
CA ASP A 76 -12.39 -1.52 12.86
C ASP A 76 -11.93 -2.97 12.58
N GLY A 77 -10.60 -3.19 12.50
CA GLY A 77 -9.99 -4.48 12.18
C GLY A 77 -10.02 -4.84 10.69
N SER A 78 -10.62 -4.01 9.85
CA SER A 78 -10.56 -4.21 8.40
C SER A 78 -9.15 -3.95 7.87
N ARG A 79 -8.79 -4.68 6.82
CA ARG A 79 -7.47 -4.55 6.18
C ARG A 79 -7.60 -4.57 4.68
N LYS A 80 -6.74 -3.80 4.01
CA LYS A 80 -6.59 -3.82 2.55
C LYS A 80 -5.14 -4.07 2.17
N GLY A 81 -4.94 -4.84 1.12
CA GLY A 81 -3.65 -5.07 0.49
C GLY A 81 -3.71 -4.58 -0.95
N TYR A 82 -2.97 -3.52 -1.25
CA TYR A 82 -2.79 -2.98 -2.59
C TYR A 82 -1.56 -3.63 -3.21
N VAL A 83 -1.70 -4.16 -4.42
CA VAL A 83 -0.62 -4.83 -5.14
C VAL A 83 -0.46 -4.18 -6.49
N PHE A 84 0.78 -3.79 -6.81
CA PHE A 84 1.16 -3.22 -8.09
C PHE A 84 2.31 -4.03 -8.66
N LEU A 85 2.17 -4.47 -9.91
CA LEU A 85 3.24 -5.04 -10.70
C LEU A 85 3.58 -4.05 -11.80
N ILE A 86 4.77 -3.47 -11.71
CA ILE A 86 5.28 -2.54 -12.72
C ILE A 86 6.24 -3.32 -13.59
N ARG A 87 5.94 -3.41 -14.89
CA ARG A 87 6.80 -4.03 -15.90
C ARG A 87 7.27 -2.96 -16.87
N GLY A 88 8.54 -2.65 -16.83
CA GLY A 88 9.22 -1.83 -17.81
C GLY A 88 9.42 -2.59 -19.12
N GLU A 89 9.27 -1.86 -20.23
CA GLU A 89 9.48 -2.34 -21.59
C GLU A 89 10.45 -1.39 -22.31
N GLY A 90 11.41 -1.98 -23.03
CA GLY A 90 12.42 -1.25 -23.81
C GLY A 90 13.47 -0.52 -22.96
N GLY A 91 14.50 -0.01 -23.63
CA GLY A 91 15.67 0.59 -22.99
C GLY A 91 16.77 -0.44 -22.68
N GLU A 92 17.88 0.06 -22.12
CA GLU A 92 19.04 -0.74 -21.73
C GLU A 92 18.94 -1.13 -20.25
N LEU A 93 19.38 -2.34 -19.90
CA LEU A 93 19.54 -2.75 -18.51
C LEU A 93 20.54 -1.83 -17.80
N GLY A 94 20.25 -1.48 -16.55
CA GLY A 94 20.98 -0.45 -15.79
C GLY A 94 20.46 0.97 -16.01
N LYS A 95 19.57 1.19 -17.00
CA LYS A 95 18.81 2.43 -17.20
C LYS A 95 17.32 2.19 -16.93
N LEU A 96 16.58 3.29 -16.76
CA LEU A 96 15.13 3.21 -16.62
C LEU A 96 14.51 2.73 -17.93
N PRO A 97 13.44 1.92 -17.85
CA PRO A 97 12.74 1.44 -19.02
C PRO A 97 12.09 2.62 -19.78
N THR A 98 12.00 2.51 -21.10
CA THR A 98 11.48 3.59 -21.96
C THR A 98 9.96 3.62 -22.06
N SER A 99 9.31 2.52 -21.71
CA SER A 99 7.86 2.33 -21.69
C SER A 99 7.51 1.30 -20.62
N GLY A 100 6.24 1.01 -20.39
CA GLY A 100 5.88 -0.07 -19.47
C GLY A 100 4.39 -0.23 -19.24
N VAL A 101 4.04 -1.30 -18.55
CA VAL A 101 2.68 -1.61 -18.13
C VAL A 101 2.66 -1.76 -16.62
N VAL A 102 1.65 -1.17 -15.99
CA VAL A 102 1.36 -1.34 -14.57
C VAL A 102 0.06 -2.09 -14.42
N GLU A 103 0.13 -3.21 -13.72
CA GLU A 103 -1.01 -4.05 -13.35
C GLU A 103 -1.21 -3.97 -11.83
N GLY A 104 -2.43 -4.23 -11.38
CA GLY A 104 -2.68 -4.19 -9.95
C GLY A 104 -4.04 -4.70 -9.53
N TYR A 105 -4.13 -4.99 -8.24
CA TYR A 105 -5.36 -5.42 -7.59
C TYR A 105 -5.38 -5.02 -6.13
N VAL A 106 -6.58 -4.99 -5.55
CA VAL A 106 -6.78 -4.76 -4.12
C VAL A 106 -7.40 -6.00 -3.50
N VAL A 107 -6.86 -6.46 -2.38
CA VAL A 107 -7.52 -7.43 -1.52
C VAL A 107 -8.10 -6.70 -0.34
N SER A 108 -9.42 -6.72 -0.16
CA SER A 108 -10.11 -6.20 1.02
C SER A 108 -10.59 -7.33 1.90
N ILE A 109 -10.36 -7.20 3.20
CA ILE A 109 -10.79 -8.14 4.22
C ILE A 109 -11.54 -7.36 5.29
N LYS A 110 -12.82 -7.69 5.49
CA LYS A 110 -13.68 -7.09 6.50
C LYS A 110 -14.50 -8.18 7.17
N GLY A 111 -14.23 -8.46 8.45
CA GLY A 111 -14.79 -9.63 9.14
C GLY A 111 -14.47 -10.92 8.38
N ASN A 112 -15.52 -11.65 8.00
CA ASN A 112 -15.42 -12.89 7.22
C ASN A 112 -15.47 -12.68 5.69
N GLU A 113 -15.65 -11.44 5.22
CA GLU A 113 -15.64 -11.15 3.79
C GLU A 113 -14.22 -10.92 3.29
N LYS A 114 -13.84 -11.64 2.22
CA LYS A 114 -12.59 -11.44 1.47
C LYS A 114 -12.93 -11.19 0.01
N LYS A 115 -12.53 -10.01 -0.49
CA LYS A 115 -12.78 -9.59 -1.88
C LYS A 115 -11.47 -9.21 -2.55
N LYS A 116 -11.22 -9.73 -3.74
CA LYS A 116 -10.13 -9.33 -4.63
C LYS A 116 -10.71 -8.50 -5.76
N PHE A 117 -10.32 -7.24 -5.84
CA PHE A 117 -10.74 -6.28 -6.86
C PHE A 117 -9.66 -6.17 -7.93
N LEU A 118 -9.97 -6.54 -9.16
CA LEU A 118 -9.08 -6.42 -10.31
C LEU A 118 -9.33 -5.07 -11.01
N TYR A 119 -8.25 -4.39 -11.38
CA TYR A 119 -8.29 -3.11 -12.09
C TYR A 119 -7.65 -3.28 -13.46
N SER A 120 -8.13 -2.48 -14.42
CA SER A 120 -7.58 -2.46 -15.77
C SER A 120 -6.14 -1.92 -15.74
N PRO A 121 -5.19 -2.61 -16.41
CA PRO A 121 -3.80 -2.15 -16.50
C PRO A 121 -3.67 -0.78 -17.15
N VAL A 122 -2.59 -0.07 -16.85
CA VAL A 122 -2.24 1.20 -17.50
C VAL A 122 -0.91 1.03 -18.22
N ARG A 123 -0.87 1.45 -19.49
CA ARG A 123 0.36 1.49 -20.30
C ARG A 123 0.93 2.90 -20.32
N PHE A 124 2.25 2.98 -20.27
CA PHE A 124 3.03 4.19 -20.40
C PHE A 124 3.95 4.04 -21.60
N ASP A 125 3.87 4.99 -22.54
CA ASP A 125 4.62 4.92 -23.79
C ASP A 125 5.95 5.69 -23.75
N LYS A 126 6.19 6.46 -22.67
CA LYS A 126 7.39 7.29 -22.49
C LYS A 126 8.04 7.06 -21.13
N ALA A 127 9.37 7.18 -21.10
CA ALA A 127 10.19 6.97 -19.91
C ALA A 127 9.89 8.00 -18.82
N GLU A 128 9.62 9.25 -19.25
CA GLU A 128 9.31 10.36 -18.37
C GLU A 128 8.01 10.11 -17.60
N ASP A 129 7.01 9.52 -18.26
CA ASP A 129 5.70 9.24 -17.66
C ASP A 129 5.80 8.14 -16.59
N VAL A 130 6.59 7.09 -16.86
CA VAL A 130 6.88 6.02 -15.89
C VAL A 130 7.59 6.59 -14.66
N SER A 131 8.64 7.37 -14.88
CA SER A 131 9.43 7.98 -13.81
C SER A 131 8.60 8.95 -12.97
N ALA A 132 7.83 9.84 -13.61
CA ALA A 132 6.96 10.80 -12.94
C ALA A 132 5.94 10.09 -12.03
N ARG A 133 5.34 9.00 -12.49
CA ARG A 133 4.35 8.27 -11.70
C ARG A 133 4.96 7.51 -10.51
N ILE A 134 6.16 6.96 -10.68
CA ILE A 134 6.93 6.37 -9.56
C ILE A 134 7.26 7.45 -8.52
N MET A 135 7.68 8.65 -8.95
CA MET A 135 7.94 9.76 -8.04
C MET A 135 6.69 10.18 -7.28
N GLU A 136 5.57 10.32 -7.99
CA GLU A 136 4.29 10.69 -7.39
C GLU A 136 3.85 9.67 -6.33
N PHE A 137 3.83 8.38 -6.68
CA PHE A 137 3.49 7.30 -5.77
C PHE A 137 4.38 7.28 -4.52
N ALA A 138 5.70 7.38 -4.69
CA ALA A 138 6.63 7.32 -3.57
C ALA A 138 6.56 8.55 -2.66
N ASN A 139 6.35 9.75 -3.22
CA ASN A 139 6.14 10.97 -2.45
C ASN A 139 4.84 10.92 -1.65
N MET A 140 3.77 10.38 -2.25
CA MET A 140 2.48 10.20 -1.59
C MET A 140 2.58 9.25 -0.40
N TYR A 141 3.26 8.13 -0.59
CA TYR A 141 3.50 7.17 0.48
C TYR A 141 4.27 7.79 1.64
N ARG A 142 5.34 8.54 1.36
CA ARG A 142 6.12 9.24 2.38
C ARG A 142 5.26 10.17 3.23
N ARG A 143 4.36 10.95 2.61
CA ARG A 143 3.43 11.83 3.33
C ARG A 143 2.49 11.05 4.25
N ALA A 144 2.02 9.89 3.80
CA ALA A 144 1.17 9.03 4.61
C ALA A 144 1.91 8.45 5.81
N GLU A 145 3.17 8.01 5.64
CA GLU A 145 4.02 7.56 6.75
C GLU A 145 4.24 8.65 7.78
N GLU A 146 4.69 9.84 7.34
CA GLU A 146 4.97 10.98 8.22
C GLU A 146 3.76 11.33 9.08
N ARG A 147 2.55 11.29 8.49
CA ARG A 147 1.29 11.53 9.20
C ARG A 147 0.97 10.44 10.23
N ILE A 148 1.17 9.17 9.89
CA ILE A 148 0.89 8.05 10.82
C ILE A 148 1.84 8.11 12.01
N SER A 149 3.13 8.35 11.76
CA SER A 149 4.11 8.54 12.83
C SER A 149 3.74 9.69 13.75
N GLN A 150 3.29 10.83 13.21
CA GLN A 150 2.79 11.95 14.00
C GLN A 150 1.56 11.58 14.85
N LEU A 151 0.58 10.89 14.26
CA LEU A 151 -0.63 10.45 14.98
C LEU A 151 -0.32 9.43 16.08
N GLN A 152 0.65 8.55 15.87
CA GLN A 152 1.11 7.60 16.90
C GLN A 152 1.76 8.34 18.08
N LEU A 153 2.66 9.28 17.80
CA LEU A 153 3.31 10.11 18.82
C LEU A 153 2.29 10.94 19.61
N MET A 154 1.26 11.49 18.97
CA MET A 154 0.21 12.24 19.67
C MET A 154 -0.65 11.33 20.57
N ARG A 155 -1.00 10.11 20.11
CA ARG A 155 -1.73 9.15 20.95
C ARG A 155 -0.91 8.65 22.13
N GLU A 156 0.41 8.50 21.97
CA GLU A 156 1.32 8.17 23.07
C GLU A 156 1.37 9.32 24.07
N ALA A 157 1.53 10.56 23.60
CA ALA A 157 1.51 11.74 24.47
C ALA A 157 0.18 11.93 25.22
N GLU A 158 -0.96 11.66 24.59
CA GLU A 158 -2.28 11.71 25.25
C GLU A 158 -2.44 10.62 26.32
N LYS A 159 -1.92 9.41 26.07
CA LYS A 159 -1.91 8.32 27.07
C LYS A 159 -1.03 8.66 28.26
N ASP A 160 0.17 9.19 28.01
CA ASP A 160 1.07 9.61 29.08
C ASP A 160 0.42 10.73 29.90
N TYR A 161 -0.20 11.71 29.25
CA TYR A 161 -0.93 12.77 29.94
C TYR A 161 -2.07 12.22 30.80
N ALA A 162 -2.87 11.28 30.29
CA ALA A 162 -3.94 10.65 31.07
C ALA A 162 -3.41 9.87 32.30
N LEU A 163 -2.30 9.14 32.15
CA LEU A 163 -1.63 8.44 33.25
C LEU A 163 -1.12 9.40 34.34
N PHE A 164 -0.55 10.55 33.94
CA PHE A 164 -0.08 11.56 34.88
C PHE A 164 -1.19 12.15 35.77
N TYR A 165 -2.42 12.27 35.28
CA TYR A 165 -3.55 12.79 36.06
C TYR A 165 -4.32 11.71 36.84
N GLU A 166 -4.20 10.43 36.46
CA GLU A 166 -4.69 9.31 37.29
C GLU A 166 -3.78 9.07 38.52
N GLU A 167 -2.46 9.26 38.40
CA GLU A 167 -1.53 9.11 39.53
C GLU A 167 -1.50 10.32 40.49
N ALA A 168 -1.94 11.50 40.06
CA ALA A 168 -1.96 12.72 40.88
C ALA A 168 -3.28 12.93 41.65
N GLY A 169 -4.20 11.96 41.60
CA GLY A 169 -5.55 12.03 42.15
C GLY A 169 -5.80 11.28 43.48
N ASP A 170 -4.77 10.70 44.10
CA ASP A 170 -4.80 10.07 45.44
C ASP A 170 -4.06 10.93 46.49
#